data_AF-A0A699SJ67-F1
#
_entry.id   AF-A0A699SJ67-F1
#
_cell.length_a   1.000
_cell.length_b   1.000
_cell.length_c   1.000
_cell.angle_alpha   90.00
_cell.angle_beta   90.00
_cell.angle_gamma   90.00
#
_symmetry.space_group_name_H-M   'P 1'
#
loop_
_entity.id
_entity.type
_entity.pdbx_description
1 polymer ?
#
loop_
_entity_poly.entity_id
_entity_poly.type
_entity_poly.pdbx_seq_one_letter_code
_entity_poly.pdbx_strand_id
1 'polypeptide(L)'
;KILSVVSLKVERLHGYGHLEEIVVKRADRQKYKLFHFDEKDIVDFIVAVRMFTRSLIIKRYVKDLQLGVESYQKKINIIAPQKTFPGIKFKELYTPSGDPARIVYEDLDKQPRLMRANEL
;
A
#
# COMPACT_ATOMS: atom_id res chain seq x y z
N LYS A 1 16.91 5.67 -25.48
CA LYS A 1 16.34 5.51 -24.12
C LYS A 1 17.17 6.32 -23.13
N ILE A 2 16.56 7.29 -22.43
CA ILE A 2 17.21 8.07 -21.36
C ILE A 2 17.28 7.19 -20.10
N LEU A 3 18.42 7.18 -19.43
CA LEU A 3 18.62 6.43 -18.17
C LEU A 3 18.41 7.31 -16.94
N SER A 4 19.01 8.51 -16.92
CA SER A 4 18.92 9.42 -15.77
C SER A 4 19.16 10.88 -16.18
N VAL A 5 18.57 11.82 -15.45
CA VAL A 5 18.91 13.25 -15.56
C VAL A 5 20.12 13.53 -14.68
N VAL A 6 21.09 14.29 -15.20
CA VAL A 6 22.36 14.62 -14.54
C VAL A 6 22.35 16.03 -13.96
N SER A 7 21.83 17.01 -14.71
CA SER A 7 21.73 18.40 -14.25
C SER A 7 20.61 19.13 -14.97
N LEU A 8 20.07 20.17 -14.32
CA LEU A 8 18.99 21.02 -14.80
C LEU A 8 19.34 22.49 -14.50
N LYS A 9 19.26 23.36 -15.50
CA LYS A 9 19.36 24.83 -15.35
C LYS A 9 18.01 25.45 -15.67
N VAL A 10 17.49 26.23 -14.71
CA VAL A 10 16.21 26.93 -14.81
C VAL A 10 16.45 28.40 -14.50
N GLU A 11 16.08 29.28 -15.41
CA GLU A 11 16.16 30.74 -15.24
C GLU A 11 14.77 31.34 -15.04
N ARG A 12 14.69 32.46 -14.31
CA ARG A 12 13.42 33.16 -14.09
C ARG A 12 13.27 34.26 -15.13
N LEU A 13 12.26 34.12 -15.98
CA LEU A 13 11.85 35.15 -16.92
C LEU A 13 10.40 35.55 -16.59
N HIS A 14 10.14 36.85 -16.45
CA HIS A 14 8.80 37.39 -16.17
C HIS A 14 8.06 36.77 -14.96
N GLY A 15 8.81 36.37 -13.92
CA GLY A 15 8.24 35.77 -12.70
C GLY A 15 7.96 34.27 -12.81
N TYR A 16 8.17 33.65 -13.98
CA TYR A 16 8.04 32.21 -14.19
C TYR A 16 9.41 31.55 -14.41
N GLY A 17 9.55 30.30 -13.97
CA GLY A 17 10.77 29.51 -14.19
C GLY A 17 10.76 28.85 -15.56
N HIS A 18 11.69 29.25 -16.43
CA HIS A 18 11.90 28.66 -17.75
C HIS A 18 13.10 27.71 -17.71
N LEU A 19 12.89 26.50 -18.24
CA LEU A 19 13.95 25.51 -18.38
C LEU A 19 14.89 25.92 -19.52
N GLU A 20 16.15 26.12 -19.21
CA GLU A 20 17.16 26.60 -20.17
C GLU A 20 18.05 25.45 -20.65
N GLU A 21 18.40 24.53 -19.74
CA GLU A 21 19.29 23.42 -20.06
C GLU A 21 18.96 22.18 -19.26
N ILE A 22 19.02 21.02 -19.92
CA ILE A 22 19.13 19.74 -19.24
C ILE A 22 20.30 18.93 -19.77
N VAL A 23 20.99 18.24 -18.86
CA VAL A 23 21.95 17.21 -19.20
C VAL A 23 21.39 15.86 -18.79
N VAL A 24 21.30 14.93 -19.74
CA VAL A 24 20.78 13.58 -19.52
C VAL A 24 21.83 12.52 -19.85
N LYS A 25 21.78 11.39 -19.16
CA LYS A 25 22.61 10.21 -19.42
C LYS A 25 21.80 9.18 -20.20
N ARG A 26 22.31 8.71 -21.33
CA ARG A 26 21.64 7.69 -22.17
C ARG A 26 22.23 6.30 -21.95
N ALA A 27 21.63 5.30 -22.61
CA ALA A 27 22.00 3.88 -22.49
C ALA A 27 23.47 3.59 -22.82
N ASP A 28 24.07 4.40 -23.69
CA ASP A 28 25.49 4.45 -24.05
C ASP A 28 26.40 4.99 -22.92
N ARG A 29 25.84 5.34 -21.76
CA ARG A 29 26.50 6.00 -20.61
C ARG A 29 27.07 7.39 -20.92
N GLN A 30 26.86 7.94 -22.11
CA GLN A 30 27.26 9.29 -22.46
C GLN A 30 26.24 10.32 -21.95
N LYS A 31 26.73 11.55 -21.75
CA LYS A 31 25.93 12.68 -21.32
C LYS A 31 25.58 13.53 -22.54
N TYR A 32 24.32 13.89 -22.67
CA TYR A 32 23.81 14.72 -23.75
C TYR A 32 23.19 15.97 -23.16
N LYS A 33 23.57 17.13 -23.72
CA LYS A 33 23.02 18.44 -23.39
C LYS A 33 21.91 18.71 -24.40
N LEU A 34 20.68 18.79 -23.91
CA LEU A 34 19.51 19.07 -24.74
C LEU A 34 19.23 20.57 -24.66
N PHE A 35 19.15 21.20 -25.83
CA PHE A 35 18.73 22.58 -26.03
C PHE A 35 17.59 22.58 -27.04
N HIS A 36 16.64 23.50 -26.89
CA HIS A 36 15.48 23.64 -27.76
C HIS A 36 14.62 22.38 -27.84
N PHE A 37 13.61 22.32 -26.98
CA PHE A 37 12.60 21.27 -27.03
C PHE A 37 11.44 21.75 -27.93
N ASP A 38 10.97 20.89 -28.83
CA ASP A 38 9.67 21.09 -29.45
C ASP A 38 8.56 21.04 -28.39
N GLU A 39 7.44 21.73 -28.60
CA GLU A 39 6.35 21.82 -27.61
C GLU A 39 5.91 20.46 -27.07
N LYS A 40 5.90 19.44 -27.92
CA LYS A 40 5.56 18.07 -27.54
C LYS A 40 6.60 17.43 -26.61
N ASP A 41 7.88 17.63 -26.89
CA ASP A 41 8.97 17.13 -26.07
C ASP A 41 9.02 17.83 -24.70
N ILE A 42 8.62 19.11 -24.63
CA ILE A 42 8.46 19.85 -23.36
C ILE A 42 7.37 19.22 -22.51
N VAL A 43 6.20 18.92 -23.09
CA VAL A 43 5.07 18.33 -22.36
C VAL A 43 5.45 16.95 -21.80
N ASP A 44 6.01 16.08 -22.64
CA ASP A 44 6.46 14.75 -22.20
C ASP A 44 7.55 14.85 -21.13
N PHE A 45 8.45 15.83 -21.25
CA PHE A 45 9.48 16.11 -20.27
C PHE A 45 8.89 16.57 -18.92
N ILE A 46 7.94 17.51 -18.91
CA ILE A 46 7.26 17.99 -17.71
C ILE A 46 6.52 16.85 -17.02
N VAL A 47 5.84 15.99 -17.79
CA VAL A 47 5.16 14.80 -17.26
C VAL A 47 6.18 13.86 -16.60
N ALA A 48 7.31 13.59 -17.25
CA ALA A 48 8.37 12.76 -16.71
C ALA A 48 8.95 13.31 -15.41
N VAL A 49 9.22 14.62 -15.33
CA VAL A 49 9.70 15.29 -14.10
C VAL A 49 8.65 15.20 -13.00
N ARG A 50 7.38 15.44 -13.31
CA ARG A 50 6.27 15.34 -12.34
C ARG A 50 6.16 13.91 -11.78
N MET A 51 6.25 12.90 -12.64
CA MET A 51 6.25 11.49 -12.21
C MET A 51 7.46 11.17 -11.34
N PHE A 52 8.65 11.66 -11.73
CA PHE A 52 9.88 11.47 -10.96
C PHE A 52 9.76 12.05 -9.54
N THR A 53 9.32 13.30 -9.41
CA THR A 53 9.13 13.95 -8.11
C THR A 53 8.12 13.19 -7.24
N ARG A 54 6.99 12.74 -7.81
CA ARG A 54 6.02 11.91 -7.08
C ARG A 54 6.63 10.60 -6.61
N SER A 55 7.43 9.94 -7.45
CA SER A 55 8.11 8.69 -7.07
C SER A 55 9.12 8.89 -5.94
N LEU A 56 9.83 10.03 -5.92
CA LEU A 56 10.80 10.36 -4.86
C LEU A 56 10.08 10.60 -3.53
N ILE A 57 8.98 11.34 -3.57
CA ILE A 57 8.13 11.59 -2.41
C ILE A 57 7.61 10.27 -1.82
N ILE A 58 7.05 9.38 -2.66
CA ILE A 58 6.55 8.06 -2.23
C ILE A 58 7.67 7.24 -1.60
N LYS A 59 8.86 7.18 -2.21
CA LYS A 59 10.01 6.46 -1.64
C LYS A 59 10.40 6.99 -0.26
N ARG A 60 10.35 8.31 -0.07
CA ARG A 60 10.62 8.94 1.23
C ARG A 60 9.57 8.54 2.27
N TYR A 61 8.28 8.63 1.93
CA TYR A 61 7.20 8.21 2.81
C TYR A 61 7.27 6.72 3.17
N VAL A 62 7.59 5.84 2.22
CA VAL A 62 7.77 4.40 2.49
C VAL A 62 8.92 4.19 3.46
N LYS A 63 10.04 4.89 3.28
CA LYS A 63 11.19 4.82 4.19
C LYS A 63 10.84 5.32 5.60
N ASP A 64 10.14 6.45 5.70
CA ASP A 64 9.72 7.02 6.97
C ASP A 64 8.70 6.12 7.69
N LEU A 65 7.76 5.52 6.94
CA LEU A 65 6.80 4.55 7.47
C LEU A 65 7.51 3.29 7.98
N GLN A 66 8.48 2.77 7.22
CA GLN A 66 9.27 1.62 7.63
C GLN A 66 9.99 1.90 8.95
N LEU A 67 10.65 3.06 9.08
CA LEU A 67 11.28 3.47 10.34
C LEU A 67 10.27 3.60 11.48
N GLY A 68 9.06 4.10 11.19
CA GLY A 68 7.95 4.16 12.14
C GLY A 68 7.52 2.78 12.64
N VAL A 69 7.36 1.81 11.72
CA VAL A 69 7.03 0.42 12.04
C VAL A 69 8.13 -0.23 12.87
N GLU A 70 9.39 -0.08 12.47
CA GLU A 70 10.54 -0.62 13.22
C GLU A 70 10.63 -0.01 14.63
N SER A 71 10.39 1.29 14.76
CA SER A 71 10.33 1.98 16.05
C SER A 71 9.18 1.48 16.92
N TYR A 72 7.99 1.30 16.34
CA TYR A 72 6.83 0.74 17.02
C TYR A 72 7.09 -0.69 17.49
N GLN A 73 7.62 -1.56 16.61
CA GLN A 73 7.98 -2.95 16.95
C GLN A 73 9.01 -3.00 18.09
N LYS A 74 10.05 -2.15 18.02
CA LYS A 74 11.09 -2.06 19.06
C LYS A 74 10.55 -1.54 20.40
N LYS A 75 9.64 -0.57 20.38
CA LYS A 75 8.95 -0.09 21.59
C LYS A 75 8.05 -1.17 22.17
N ILE A 76 7.44 -1.96 21.31
CA ILE A 76 6.51 -3.01 21.68
C ILE A 76 7.25 -4.21 22.27
N ASN A 77 8.49 -4.55 21.87
CA ASN A 77 9.35 -5.60 22.45
C ASN A 77 8.56 -6.76 23.08
N ILE A 78 7.54 -7.26 22.34
CA ILE A 78 6.69 -8.35 22.79
C ILE A 78 7.57 -9.60 22.72
N ILE A 79 8.01 -10.07 23.89
CA ILE A 79 8.37 -11.48 24.09
C ILE A 79 7.25 -12.27 23.43
N ALA A 80 7.59 -13.19 22.51
CA ALA A 80 6.63 -13.96 21.71
C ALA A 80 5.36 -14.26 22.52
N PRO A 81 4.16 -13.89 22.02
CA PRO A 81 2.96 -13.91 22.82
C PRO A 81 2.80 -15.27 23.49
N GLN A 82 2.88 -15.30 24.82
CA GLN A 82 2.71 -16.53 25.56
C GLN A 82 1.28 -17.01 25.34
N LYS A 83 1.11 -18.12 24.63
CA LYS A 83 -0.20 -18.75 24.39
C LYS A 83 -0.81 -19.30 25.69
N THR A 84 0.02 -19.49 26.70
CA THR A 84 -0.34 -20.15 27.95
C THR A 84 -0.24 -19.13 29.07
N PHE A 85 -1.38 -18.61 29.51
CA PHE A 85 -1.45 -17.78 30.70
C PHE A 85 -1.70 -18.68 31.91
N PRO A 86 -0.84 -18.68 32.94
CA PRO A 86 -1.12 -19.43 34.16
C PRO A 86 -2.38 -18.85 34.83
N GLY A 87 -3.49 -19.57 34.74
CA GLY A 87 -4.81 -19.17 35.25
C GLY A 87 -5.94 -19.20 34.22
N ILE A 88 -5.62 -19.12 32.91
CA ILE A 88 -6.61 -19.28 31.84
C ILE A 88 -6.58 -20.74 31.38
N LYS A 89 -7.50 -21.55 31.92
CA LYS A 89 -7.68 -22.93 31.44
C LYS A 89 -8.46 -22.88 30.12
N PHE A 90 -7.91 -23.49 29.07
CA PHE A 90 -8.65 -23.72 27.83
C PHE A 90 -9.86 -24.61 28.19
N LYS A 91 -11.07 -24.06 28.09
CA LYS A 91 -12.28 -24.85 28.27
C LYS A 91 -12.44 -25.71 27.03
N GLU A 92 -12.59 -27.03 27.21
CA GLU A 92 -12.81 -27.95 26.10
C GLU A 92 -13.95 -27.44 25.21
N LEU A 93 -13.76 -27.56 23.89
CA LEU A 93 -14.81 -27.27 22.93
C LEU A 93 -16.03 -28.09 23.31
N TYR A 94 -17.16 -27.42 23.56
CA TYR A 94 -18.40 -28.11 23.85
C TYR A 94 -18.76 -28.97 22.64
N THR A 95 -18.50 -30.27 22.74
CA THR A 95 -19.04 -31.25 21.83
C THR A 95 -20.52 -31.35 22.22
N PRO A 96 -21.48 -31.01 21.33
CA PRO A 96 -22.88 -31.18 21.64
C PRO A 96 -23.15 -32.69 21.74
N SER A 97 -23.09 -33.18 22.97
CA SER A 97 -23.34 -34.57 23.34
C SER A 97 -24.85 -34.77 23.45
N GLY A 98 -25.42 -35.47 22.46
CA GLY A 98 -26.77 -36.04 22.55
C GLY A 98 -27.88 -35.11 22.09
N ASP A 99 -28.66 -35.63 21.14
CA ASP A 99 -29.80 -35.06 20.41
C ASP A 99 -29.52 -33.96 19.37
N PRO A 100 -29.86 -34.20 18.08
CA PRO A 100 -29.77 -33.16 17.06
C PRO A 100 -30.71 -32.01 17.45
N ALA A 101 -30.20 -30.79 17.40
CA ALA A 101 -30.96 -29.60 17.72
C ALA A 101 -32.28 -29.61 16.92
N ARG A 102 -33.40 -29.64 17.64
CA ARG A 102 -34.76 -29.56 17.08
C ARG A 102 -35.16 -28.10 17.05
N ILE A 103 -35.47 -27.59 15.87
CA ILE A 103 -35.90 -26.21 15.68
C ILE A 103 -37.41 -26.23 15.50
N VAL A 104 -38.13 -25.43 16.28
CA VAL A 104 -39.57 -25.19 16.12
C VAL A 104 -39.76 -23.90 15.35
N TYR A 105 -40.49 -23.94 14.24
CA TYR A 105 -40.87 -22.77 13.45
C TYR A 105 -42.34 -22.86 13.03
N GLU A 106 -42.94 -21.73 12.70
CA GLU A 106 -44.28 -21.68 12.13
C GLU A 106 -44.21 -21.80 10.61
N ASP A 107 -44.97 -22.73 10.04
CA ASP A 107 -45.16 -22.78 8.57
C ASP A 107 -45.98 -21.56 8.10
N LEU A 108 -46.10 -21.36 6.80
CA LEU A 108 -46.85 -20.26 6.19
C LEU A 108 -48.32 -20.22 6.64
N ASP A 109 -48.89 -21.36 7.04
CA ASP A 109 -50.24 -21.48 7.61
C ASP A 109 -50.28 -21.25 9.15
N LYS A 110 -49.19 -20.77 9.75
CA LYS A 110 -49.01 -20.50 11.19
C LYS A 110 -49.19 -21.72 12.11
N GLN A 111 -48.94 -22.91 11.57
CA GLN A 111 -48.94 -24.14 12.37
C GLN A 111 -47.52 -24.45 12.84
N PRO A 112 -47.31 -24.76 14.14
CA PRO A 112 -45.99 -25.08 14.65
C PRO A 112 -45.49 -26.41 14.07
N ARG A 113 -44.34 -26.37 13.41
CA ARG A 113 -43.63 -27.53 12.89
C ARG A 113 -42.26 -27.65 13.51
N LEU A 114 -41.79 -28.88 13.62
CA LEU A 114 -40.56 -29.23 14.29
C LEU A 114 -39.66 -29.93 13.28
N MET A 115 -38.49 -29.34 13.03
CA MET A 115 -37.51 -29.83 12.05
C MET A 115 -36.19 -30.13 12.73
N ARG A 116 -35.50 -31.17 12.26
CA ARG A 116 -34.19 -31.55 12.81
C ARG A 116 -33.08 -30.75 12.14
N ALA A 117 -32.02 -30.41 12.87
CA ALA A 117 -30.86 -29.72 12.31
C ALA A 117 -30.17 -30.47 11.15
N ASN A 118 -30.38 -31.78 11.02
CA ASN A 118 -29.84 -32.59 9.93
C ASN A 118 -30.65 -32.50 8.63
N GLU A 119 -31.83 -31.84 8.67
CA GLU A 119 -32.74 -31.68 7.53
C GLU A 119 -32.64 -30.28 6.89
N LEU A 120 -31.79 -29.40 7.45
CA LEU A 120 -31.45 -28.07 6.90
C LEU A 120 -30.59 -28.16 5.64
#